data_AF-A0A8U0UBW4-F1
#
_entry.id   AF-A0A8U0UBW4-F1
#
_cell.length_a   1.000
_cell.length_b   1.000
_cell.length_c   1.000
_cell.angle_alpha   90.00
_cell.angle_beta   90.00
_cell.angle_gamma   90.00
#
_symmetry.space_group_name_H-M   'P 1'
#
loop_
_entity.id
_entity.type
_entity.pdbx_description
1 polymer ?
#
loop_
_entity_poly.entity_id
_entity_poly.type
_entity_poly.pdbx_seq_one_letter_code
_entity_poly.pdbx_strand_id
1 'polypeptide(L)'
;MYKSKKHSYNLPWITESTALAEVTRIAHCPSLREAQSSSAMSNEERTFIAVKPDGVQRRLVGEIIKRFELKGFKMVGMKFIQAPESLLKEHYADLKDRPFFPGLVSYMTSGPVVAMVWEGLNVVKTGRVMLGETNPADSKPGTIRGDYCIQVGRNIIHGSDSVESANKEIKLWFKPEELYSYTSCSSSWLY
;
A
#
# COMPACT_ATOMS: atom_id res chain seq x y z
N MET A 1 18.14 -44.98 31.98
CA MET A 1 17.35 -46.08 31.37
C MET A 1 16.07 -45.49 30.77
N TYR A 2 16.00 -45.31 29.45
CA TYR A 2 14.77 -44.99 28.73
C TYR A 2 14.65 -45.97 27.56
N LYS A 3 13.69 -46.90 27.62
CA LYS A 3 13.42 -47.88 26.56
C LYS A 3 12.42 -47.29 25.57
N SER A 4 12.86 -47.08 24.33
CA SER A 4 12.02 -46.76 23.17
C SER A 4 11.17 -47.98 22.80
N LYS A 5 9.84 -47.83 22.77
CA LYS A 5 8.90 -48.82 22.20
C LYS A 5 8.61 -48.44 20.75
N LYS A 6 9.21 -49.15 19.80
CA LYS A 6 8.77 -49.13 18.38
C LYS A 6 7.45 -49.89 18.27
N HIS A 7 6.39 -49.23 17.80
CA HIS A 7 5.19 -49.90 17.30
C HIS A 7 5.28 -49.97 15.78
N SER A 8 5.46 -51.17 15.26
CA SER A 8 5.33 -51.48 13.84
C SER A 8 3.88 -51.85 13.54
N TYR A 9 3.19 -51.05 12.72
CA TYR A 9 1.91 -51.42 12.14
C TYR A 9 2.17 -52.04 10.76
N ASN A 10 2.01 -53.35 10.65
CA ASN A 10 1.92 -54.06 9.37
C ASN A 10 0.48 -53.95 8.87
N LEU A 11 0.26 -53.23 7.78
CA LEU A 11 -0.99 -53.28 7.01
C LEU A 11 -0.69 -54.03 5.70
N PRO A 12 -1.22 -55.27 5.50
CA PRO A 12 -1.15 -55.92 4.21
C PRO A 12 -2.23 -55.32 3.28
N TRP A 13 -2.00 -55.39 1.96
CA TRP A 13 -2.94 -55.12 0.85
C TRP A 13 -2.88 -53.78 0.09
N ILE A 14 -1.70 -53.19 -0.13
CA ILE A 14 -1.54 -52.23 -1.26
C ILE A 14 -0.53 -52.83 -2.24
N THR A 15 -1.02 -53.36 -3.36
CA THR A 15 -0.19 -53.74 -4.51
C THR A 15 0.07 -52.51 -5.38
N GLU A 16 1.29 -52.39 -5.92
CA GLU A 16 1.78 -51.25 -6.71
C GLU A 16 0.98 -50.92 -8.00
N SER A 17 -0.04 -51.71 -8.36
CA SER A 17 -0.79 -51.52 -9.62
C SER A 17 -2.03 -50.64 -9.53
N THR A 18 -2.45 -50.19 -8.35
CA THR A 18 -3.61 -49.27 -8.19
C THR A 18 -3.21 -47.79 -8.04
N ALA A 19 -1.97 -47.50 -7.63
CA ALA A 19 -1.49 -46.12 -7.47
C ALA A 19 -1.28 -45.38 -8.82
N LEU A 20 -0.99 -46.09 -9.91
CA LEU A 20 -0.77 -45.48 -11.23
C LEU A 20 -2.07 -45.17 -12.00
N ALA A 21 -3.20 -45.78 -11.62
CA ALA A 21 -4.48 -45.53 -12.27
C ALA A 21 -5.20 -44.27 -11.75
N GLU A 22 -4.90 -43.82 -10.52
CA GLU A 22 -5.41 -42.56 -9.98
C GLU A 22 -4.58 -41.34 -10.41
N VAL A 23 -3.27 -41.52 -10.68
CA VAL A 23 -2.39 -40.43 -11.14
C VAL A 23 -2.75 -39.98 -12.57
N THR A 24 -3.35 -40.85 -13.39
CA THR A 24 -3.69 -40.53 -14.79
C THR A 24 -5.11 -39.96 -14.98
N ARG A 25 -5.90 -39.76 -13.91
CA ARG A 25 -7.23 -39.11 -13.98
C ARG A 25 -7.26 -37.67 -13.48
N ILE A 26 -6.15 -37.13 -13.00
CA ILE A 26 -6.05 -35.73 -12.54
C ILE A 26 -5.64 -34.78 -13.68
N ALA A 27 -5.22 -35.29 -14.84
CA ALA A 27 -4.69 -34.48 -15.94
C ALA A 27 -5.75 -33.84 -16.88
N HIS A 28 -7.06 -34.06 -16.67
CA HIS A 28 -8.11 -33.58 -17.60
C HIS A 28 -9.32 -32.94 -16.90
N CYS A 29 -9.16 -32.33 -15.72
CA CYS A 29 -10.21 -31.51 -15.14
C CYS A 29 -10.12 -30.07 -15.69
N PRO A 30 -11.06 -29.59 -16.54
CA PRO A 30 -10.99 -28.26 -17.12
C PRO A 30 -11.17 -27.15 -16.07
N SER A 31 -11.70 -27.48 -14.89
CA SER A 31 -12.01 -26.52 -13.82
C SER A 31 -10.81 -26.02 -13.02
N LEU A 32 -9.60 -26.56 -13.23
CA LEU A 32 -8.37 -26.08 -12.58
C LEU A 32 -7.59 -25.06 -13.42
N ARG A 33 -7.94 -24.85 -14.70
CA ARG A 33 -7.31 -23.83 -15.56
C ARG A 33 -8.08 -22.51 -15.63
N GLU A 34 -9.33 -22.47 -15.16
CA GLU A 34 -10.17 -21.26 -15.20
C GLU A 34 -10.27 -20.54 -13.84
N ALA A 35 -9.51 -20.97 -12.83
CA ALA A 35 -9.39 -20.30 -11.53
C ALA A 35 -8.14 -19.40 -11.40
N GLN A 36 -7.53 -19.01 -12.53
CA GLN A 36 -6.42 -18.04 -12.57
C GLN A 36 -6.81 -16.80 -13.39
N SER A 37 -7.85 -16.12 -12.92
CA SER A 37 -8.08 -14.70 -13.21
C SER A 37 -8.32 -13.95 -11.90
N SER A 38 -7.43 -14.18 -10.93
CA SER A 38 -7.22 -13.21 -9.85
C SER A 38 -6.18 -12.23 -10.37
N SER A 39 -6.50 -10.93 -10.41
CA SER A 39 -5.61 -9.84 -10.81
C SER A 39 -4.15 -10.17 -10.47
N ALA A 40 -3.33 -10.40 -11.49
CA ALA A 40 -1.90 -10.65 -11.29
C ALA A 40 -1.36 -9.51 -10.43
N MET A 41 -0.91 -9.82 -9.21
CA MET A 41 -0.35 -8.82 -8.32
C MET A 41 0.90 -8.25 -8.99
N SER A 42 0.81 -7.01 -9.48
CA SER A 42 1.92 -6.37 -10.17
C SER A 42 2.81 -5.65 -9.17
N ASN A 43 4.11 -5.71 -9.41
CA ASN A 43 5.10 -4.91 -8.67
C ASN A 43 5.10 -3.43 -9.11
N GLU A 44 4.16 -3.06 -9.99
CA GLU A 44 4.00 -1.74 -10.61
C GLU A 44 2.78 -0.99 -10.07
N GLU A 45 2.05 -1.53 -9.08
CA GLU A 45 0.99 -0.80 -8.39
C GLU A 45 1.56 0.52 -7.82
N ARG A 46 0.80 1.62 -7.94
CA ARG A 46 1.17 2.95 -7.46
C ARG A 46 0.16 3.49 -6.46
N THR A 47 0.64 4.27 -5.50
CA THR A 47 -0.20 5.02 -4.56
C THR A 47 0.23 6.49 -4.51
N PHE A 48 -0.74 7.37 -4.24
CA PHE A 48 -0.47 8.77 -3.95
C PHE A 48 -0.31 8.97 -2.44
N ILE A 49 0.77 9.62 -2.03
CA ILE A 49 1.04 10.00 -0.64
C ILE A 49 1.30 11.51 -0.60
N ALA A 50 0.71 12.22 0.35
CA ALA A 50 0.99 13.64 0.54
C ALA A 50 1.32 13.96 2.00
N VAL A 51 2.48 14.58 2.23
CA VAL A 51 2.78 15.23 3.52
C VAL A 51 2.03 16.54 3.56
N LYS A 52 1.15 16.68 4.54
CA LYS A 52 0.27 17.83 4.76
C LYS A 52 1.06 19.03 5.32
N PRO A 53 0.47 20.25 5.35
CA PRO A 53 1.19 21.44 5.77
C PRO A 53 1.82 21.34 7.16
N ASP A 54 1.13 20.73 8.12
CA ASP A 54 1.65 20.46 9.46
C ASP A 54 2.84 19.50 9.48
N GLY A 55 2.84 18.46 8.64
CA GLY A 55 3.98 17.54 8.49
C GLY A 55 5.23 18.24 7.94
N VAL A 56 5.03 19.15 6.98
CA VAL A 56 6.11 19.99 6.43
C VAL A 56 6.63 20.96 7.49
N GLN A 57 5.75 21.73 8.14
CA GLN A 57 6.11 22.71 9.17
C GLN A 57 6.89 22.07 10.33
N ARG A 58 6.58 20.81 10.65
CA ARG A 58 7.24 20.02 11.69
C ARG A 58 8.51 19.30 11.21
N ARG A 59 8.95 19.54 9.98
CA ARG A 59 10.19 18.99 9.39
C ARG A 59 10.21 17.45 9.32
N LEU A 60 9.04 16.83 9.13
CA LEU A 60 8.89 15.37 9.09
C LEU A 60 8.99 14.76 7.69
N VAL A 61 9.25 15.57 6.65
CA VAL A 61 9.32 15.13 5.26
C VAL A 61 10.35 14.01 5.08
N GLY A 62 11.59 14.22 5.54
CA GLY A 62 12.66 13.23 5.39
C GLY A 62 12.37 11.93 6.14
N GLU A 63 11.77 12.02 7.33
CA GLU A 63 11.39 10.86 8.13
C GLU A 63 10.28 10.03 7.46
N ILE A 64 9.28 10.70 6.87
CA ILE A 64 8.22 10.02 6.11
C ILE A 64 8.79 9.33 4.87
N ILE A 65 9.60 10.05 4.07
CA ILE A 65 10.24 9.48 2.86
C ILE A 65 11.07 8.26 3.23
N LYS A 66 11.93 8.39 4.25
CA LYS A 66 12.78 7.30 4.75
C LYS A 66 11.99 6.04 5.07
N ARG A 67 10.80 6.14 5.67
CA ARG A 67 9.98 4.95 5.99
C ARG A 67 9.53 4.21 4.74
N PHE A 68 9.18 4.90 3.66
CA PHE A 68 8.82 4.28 2.38
C PHE A 68 10.05 3.72 1.64
N GLU A 69 11.17 4.44 1.62
CA GLU A 69 12.42 3.97 1.02
C GLU A 69 12.96 2.71 1.70
N LEU A 70 13.04 2.71 3.04
CA LEU A 70 13.51 1.57 3.82
C LEU A 70 12.60 0.35 3.70
N LYS A 71 11.30 0.55 3.40
CA LYS A 71 10.38 -0.54 3.13
C LYS A 71 10.67 -1.23 1.78
N GLY A 72 11.35 -0.54 0.86
CA GLY A 72 11.66 -1.01 -0.48
C GLY A 72 10.70 -0.50 -1.58
N PHE A 73 9.81 0.44 -1.26
CA PHE A 73 8.98 1.07 -2.28
C PHE A 73 9.80 2.05 -3.12
N LYS A 74 9.49 2.11 -4.41
CA LYS A 74 10.20 2.95 -5.38
C LYS A 74 9.47 4.29 -5.52
N MET A 75 10.15 5.40 -5.22
CA MET A 75 9.59 6.73 -5.50
C MET A 75 9.63 6.97 -7.01
N VAL A 76 8.48 7.30 -7.61
CA VAL A 76 8.36 7.56 -9.06
C VAL A 76 7.91 8.98 -9.38
N GLY A 77 7.53 9.76 -8.37
CA GLY A 77 7.23 11.18 -8.52
C GLY A 77 7.25 11.88 -7.17
N MET A 78 7.73 13.12 -7.14
CA MET A 78 7.72 13.97 -5.95
C MET A 78 7.72 15.44 -6.35
N LYS A 79 6.92 16.25 -5.64
CA LYS A 79 7.02 17.72 -5.75
C LYS A 79 6.63 18.42 -4.47
N PHE A 80 7.26 19.58 -4.25
CA PHE A 80 6.94 20.51 -3.18
C PHE A 80 6.12 21.66 -3.74
N ILE A 81 4.89 21.82 -3.27
CA ILE A 81 3.91 22.74 -3.89
C ILE A 81 3.02 23.37 -2.83
N GLN A 82 2.65 24.64 -3.03
CA GLN A 82 1.47 25.20 -2.37
C GLN A 82 0.24 24.90 -3.22
N ALA A 83 -0.56 23.92 -2.79
CA ALA A 83 -1.68 23.43 -3.58
C ALA A 83 -2.77 24.50 -3.71
N PRO A 84 -3.21 24.86 -4.94
CA PRO A 84 -4.28 25.82 -5.11
C PRO A 84 -5.61 25.26 -4.58
N GLU A 85 -6.49 26.15 -4.13
CA GLU A 85 -7.78 25.76 -3.54
C GLU A 85 -8.64 24.91 -4.49
N SER A 86 -8.60 25.21 -5.80
CA SER A 86 -9.32 24.44 -6.83
C SER A 86 -8.89 22.98 -6.86
N LEU A 87 -7.59 22.72 -6.82
CA LEU A 87 -7.03 21.35 -6.78
C LEU A 87 -7.49 20.60 -5.54
N LEU A 88 -7.50 21.26 -4.38
CA LEU A 88 -7.91 20.64 -3.12
C LEU A 88 -9.42 20.38 -3.04
N LYS A 89 -10.24 21.27 -3.61
CA LYS A 89 -11.69 21.05 -3.74
C LYS A 89 -11.99 19.86 -4.63
N GLU A 90 -11.25 19.69 -5.73
CA GLU A 90 -11.38 18.52 -6.60
C GLU A 90 -10.89 17.26 -5.90
N HIS A 91 -9.75 17.31 -5.21
CA HIS A 91 -9.20 16.18 -4.45
C HIS A 91 -10.15 15.69 -3.34
N TYR A 92 -10.85 16.61 -2.66
CA TYR A 92 -11.82 16.28 -1.60
C TYR A 92 -13.28 16.35 -2.08
N ALA A 93 -13.56 16.21 -3.38
CA ALA A 93 -14.90 16.36 -3.93
C ALA A 93 -15.94 15.45 -3.26
N ASP A 94 -15.56 14.22 -2.88
CA ASP A 94 -16.43 13.27 -2.19
C ASP A 94 -16.82 13.71 -0.77
N LEU A 95 -16.12 14.70 -0.22
CA LEU A 95 -16.36 15.26 1.11
C LEU A 95 -17.06 16.62 1.06
N LYS A 96 -17.44 17.14 -0.12
CA LYS A 96 -17.96 18.52 -0.29
C LYS A 96 -19.16 18.85 0.60
N ASP A 97 -20.01 17.87 0.88
CA ASP A 97 -21.24 18.02 1.67
C ASP A 97 -21.01 17.80 3.18
N ARG A 98 -19.76 17.52 3.59
CA ARG A 98 -19.40 17.32 5.00
C ARG A 98 -19.16 18.67 5.68
N PRO A 99 -19.61 18.84 6.94
CA PRO A 99 -19.52 20.13 7.64
C PRO A 99 -18.07 20.61 7.86
N PHE A 100 -17.10 19.69 7.87
CA PHE A 100 -15.68 20.00 8.04
C PHE A 100 -14.95 20.34 6.71
N PHE A 101 -15.61 20.22 5.55
CA PHE A 101 -14.98 20.43 4.25
C PHE A 101 -14.35 21.82 4.06
N PRO A 102 -15.02 22.94 4.42
CA PRO A 102 -14.40 24.27 4.31
C PRO A 102 -13.12 24.38 5.16
N GLY A 103 -13.14 23.81 6.38
CA GLY A 103 -11.99 23.76 7.27
C GLY A 103 -10.85 22.89 6.73
N LEU A 104 -11.17 21.76 6.09
CA LEU A 104 -10.20 20.87 5.46
C LEU A 104 -9.48 21.55 4.29
N VAL A 105 -10.22 22.23 3.42
CA VAL A 105 -9.65 22.95 2.27
C VAL A 105 -8.79 24.11 2.78
N SER A 106 -9.29 24.94 3.70
CA SER A 106 -8.54 26.05 4.31
C SER A 106 -7.27 25.58 5.00
N TYR A 107 -7.32 24.44 5.69
CA TYR A 107 -6.17 23.84 6.32
C TYR A 107 -5.13 23.39 5.30
N MET A 108 -5.54 22.71 4.23
CA MET A 108 -4.61 22.20 3.22
C MET A 108 -4.02 23.31 2.34
N THR A 109 -4.70 24.45 2.17
CA THR A 109 -4.15 25.64 1.48
C THR A 109 -3.24 26.50 2.38
N SER A 110 -3.24 26.28 3.69
CA SER A 110 -2.53 27.12 4.67
C SER A 110 -0.99 27.06 4.58
N GLY A 111 -0.44 26.09 3.84
CA GLY A 111 0.99 25.96 3.66
C GLY A 111 1.35 24.96 2.55
N PRO A 112 2.65 24.78 2.28
CA PRO A 112 3.11 23.87 1.26
C PRO A 112 2.91 22.41 1.68
N VAL A 113 2.76 21.55 0.68
CA VAL A 113 2.66 20.09 0.80
C VAL A 113 3.78 19.42 0.01
N VAL A 114 4.13 18.20 0.40
CA VAL A 114 4.98 17.32 -0.40
C VAL A 114 4.09 16.23 -0.98
N ALA A 115 3.77 16.33 -2.27
CA ALA A 115 3.04 15.31 -3.01
C ALA A 115 4.04 14.28 -3.55
N MET A 116 3.72 12.99 -3.44
CA MET A 116 4.58 11.87 -3.85
C MET A 116 3.76 10.76 -4.50
N VAL A 117 4.41 10.01 -5.38
CA VAL A 117 3.92 8.75 -5.93
C VAL A 117 4.94 7.66 -5.62
N TRP A 118 4.45 6.60 -4.97
CA TRP A 118 5.24 5.42 -4.60
C TRP A 118 4.74 4.21 -5.36
N GLU A 119 5.67 3.38 -5.84
CA GLU A 119 5.41 2.19 -6.63
C GLU A 119 5.92 0.93 -5.91
N GLY A 120 5.13 -0.15 -5.97
CA GLY A 120 5.50 -1.48 -5.52
C GLY A 120 4.30 -2.37 -5.23
N LEU A 121 4.57 -3.65 -4.95
CA LEU A 121 3.55 -4.66 -4.68
C LEU A 121 2.64 -4.26 -3.51
N ASN A 122 1.33 -4.15 -3.76
CA ASN A 122 0.31 -3.77 -2.77
C ASN A 122 0.64 -2.46 -2.02
N VAL A 123 1.32 -1.52 -2.67
CA VAL A 123 1.78 -0.26 -2.06
C VAL A 123 0.61 0.59 -1.55
N VAL A 124 -0.57 0.53 -2.16
CA VAL A 124 -1.77 1.25 -1.66
C VAL A 124 -2.15 0.72 -0.28
N LYS A 125 -2.40 -0.60 -0.19
CA LYS A 125 -2.80 -1.25 1.06
C LYS A 125 -1.71 -1.13 2.13
N THR A 126 -0.47 -1.42 1.77
CA THR A 126 0.66 -1.41 2.69
C THR A 126 1.02 0.02 3.13
N GLY A 127 0.93 0.99 2.22
CA GLY A 127 1.09 2.41 2.54
C GLY A 127 0.08 2.86 3.60
N ARG A 128 -1.19 2.48 3.48
CA ARG A 128 -2.21 2.75 4.52
C ARG A 128 -1.85 2.15 5.88
N VAL A 129 -1.37 0.91 5.92
CA VAL A 129 -0.89 0.27 7.16
C VAL A 129 0.28 1.05 7.77
N MET A 130 1.23 1.50 6.96
CA MET A 130 2.38 2.30 7.42
C MET A 130 1.97 3.68 7.95
N LEU A 131 0.96 4.30 7.34
CA LEU A 131 0.42 5.58 7.79
C LEU A 131 -0.27 5.48 9.16
N GLY A 132 -0.98 4.37 9.41
CA GLY A 132 -1.84 4.20 10.57
C GLY A 132 -3.27 4.71 10.32
N GLU A 133 -4.13 4.60 11.32
CA GLU A 133 -5.54 4.99 11.24
C GLU A 133 -5.71 6.50 11.02
N THR A 134 -6.85 6.92 10.47
CA THR A 134 -7.12 8.35 10.20
C THR A 134 -7.06 9.20 11.48
N ASN A 135 -7.59 8.65 12.57
CA ASN A 135 -7.50 9.22 13.90
C ASN A 135 -6.20 8.73 14.58
N PRO A 136 -5.25 9.64 14.91
CA PRO A 136 -4.00 9.25 15.55
C PRO A 136 -4.17 8.50 16.88
N ALA A 137 -5.24 8.76 17.63
CA ALA A 137 -5.54 8.05 18.88
C ALA A 137 -5.75 6.53 18.67
N ASP A 138 -6.18 6.13 17.49
CA ASP A 138 -6.40 4.72 17.12
C ASP A 138 -5.18 4.12 16.40
N SER A 139 -4.20 4.95 16.02
CA SER A 139 -2.98 4.53 15.34
C SER A 139 -2.01 3.83 16.28
N LYS A 140 -1.40 2.74 15.83
CA LYS A 140 -0.47 1.96 16.67
C LYS A 140 0.94 2.57 16.64
N PRO A 141 1.72 2.45 17.73
CA PRO A 141 3.15 2.76 17.73
C PRO A 141 3.87 2.05 16.57
N GLY A 142 4.78 2.76 15.90
CA GLY A 142 5.46 2.34 14.67
C GLY A 142 4.79 2.81 13.38
N THR A 143 3.51 3.21 13.43
CA THR A 143 2.85 3.87 12.28
C THR A 143 3.18 5.37 12.28
N ILE A 144 3.16 6.00 11.10
CA ILE A 144 3.52 7.43 10.97
C ILE A 144 2.65 8.31 11.87
N ARG A 145 1.33 8.09 11.89
CA ARG A 145 0.42 8.87 12.75
C ARG A 145 0.53 8.48 14.21
N GLY A 146 0.75 7.20 14.52
CA GLY A 146 0.94 6.75 15.91
C GLY A 146 2.19 7.36 16.55
N ASP A 147 3.27 7.52 15.78
CA ASP A 147 4.53 8.06 16.31
C ASP A 147 4.55 9.60 16.35
N TYR A 148 3.83 10.26 15.44
CA TYR A 148 4.01 11.69 15.21
C TYR A 148 2.74 12.54 15.33
N CYS A 149 1.57 11.97 15.57
CA CYS A 149 0.32 12.75 15.64
C CYS A 149 -0.44 12.52 16.94
N ILE A 150 -1.27 13.51 17.29
CA ILE A 150 -2.11 13.47 18.49
C ILE A 150 -3.59 13.61 18.09
N GLN A 151 -3.91 14.56 17.22
CA GLN A 151 -5.30 14.92 16.89
C GLN A 151 -5.61 14.69 15.41
N VAL A 152 -6.83 14.24 15.12
CA VAL A 152 -7.29 13.92 13.74
C VAL A 152 -7.17 15.10 12.76
N GLY A 153 -7.36 16.35 13.21
CA GLY A 153 -7.21 17.53 12.38
C GLY A 153 -5.77 17.91 12.02
N ARG A 154 -4.77 17.24 12.62
CA ARG A 154 -3.33 17.44 12.44
C ARG A 154 -2.61 16.08 12.31
N ASN A 155 -3.10 15.27 11.38
CA ASN A 155 -2.64 13.91 11.16
C ASN A 155 -1.52 13.77 10.10
N ILE A 156 -0.83 14.88 9.78
CA ILE A 156 0.41 15.07 8.97
C ILE A 156 0.50 14.47 7.56
N ILE A 157 -0.30 13.46 7.20
CA ILE A 157 -0.08 12.68 5.99
C ILE A 157 -1.42 12.14 5.44
N HIS A 158 -1.53 12.16 4.12
CA HIS A 158 -2.57 11.53 3.32
C HIS A 158 -2.00 10.35 2.53
N GLY A 159 -2.83 9.34 2.28
CA GLY A 159 -2.51 8.25 1.36
C GLY A 159 -3.78 7.64 0.80
N SER A 160 -3.77 7.32 -0.49
CA SER A 160 -4.92 6.73 -1.22
C SER A 160 -5.45 5.49 -0.50
N ASP A 161 -6.76 5.36 -0.41
CA ASP A 161 -7.44 4.26 0.31
C ASP A 161 -7.75 3.03 -0.55
N SER A 162 -7.71 3.18 -1.87
CA SER A 162 -7.94 2.12 -2.84
C SER A 162 -7.10 2.37 -4.10
N VAL A 163 -6.91 1.32 -4.92
CA VAL A 163 -6.22 1.43 -6.21
C VAL A 163 -6.93 2.41 -7.14
N GLU A 164 -8.26 2.46 -7.09
CA GLU A 164 -9.04 3.39 -7.89
C GLU A 164 -8.83 4.85 -7.44
N SER A 165 -8.89 5.10 -6.12
CA SER A 165 -8.57 6.42 -5.57
C SER A 165 -7.13 6.82 -5.91
N ALA A 166 -6.18 5.89 -5.82
CA ALA A 166 -4.78 6.14 -6.17
C ALA A 166 -4.62 6.61 -7.62
N ASN A 167 -5.25 5.90 -8.58
CA ASN A 167 -5.17 6.30 -9.99
C ASN A 167 -5.79 7.69 -10.23
N LYS A 168 -6.93 7.99 -9.59
CA LYS A 168 -7.59 9.32 -9.68
C LYS A 168 -6.71 10.42 -9.08
N GLU A 169 -6.18 10.19 -7.88
CA GLU A 169 -5.31 11.13 -7.17
C GLU A 169 -4.00 11.37 -7.91
N ILE A 170 -3.32 10.32 -8.40
CA ILE A 170 -2.09 10.47 -9.18
C ILE A 170 -2.33 11.33 -10.42
N LYS A 171 -3.41 11.05 -11.17
CA LYS A 171 -3.76 11.81 -12.38
C LYS A 171 -4.13 13.26 -12.07
N LEU A 172 -4.77 13.51 -10.94
CA LEU A 172 -5.13 14.87 -10.50
C LEU A 172 -3.88 15.67 -10.10
N TRP A 173 -2.97 15.04 -9.37
CA TRP A 173 -1.82 15.73 -8.78
C TRP A 173 -0.60 15.79 -9.71
N PHE A 174 -0.40 14.84 -10.62
CA PHE A 174 0.79 14.74 -11.44
C PHE A 174 0.46 14.67 -12.94
N LYS A 175 1.22 15.41 -13.74
CA LYS A 175 1.28 15.20 -15.18
C LYS A 175 2.10 13.94 -15.49
N PRO A 176 1.84 13.25 -16.61
CA PRO A 176 2.63 12.09 -17.02
C PRO A 176 4.15 12.34 -17.04
N GLU A 177 4.57 13.54 -17.44
CA GLU A 177 6.00 13.92 -17.50
C GLU A 177 6.67 14.07 -16.13
N GLU A 178 5.88 14.24 -15.06
CA GLU A 178 6.37 14.32 -13.68
C GLU A 178 6.55 12.92 -13.04
N LEU A 179 6.23 11.85 -13.77
CA LEU A 179 6.33 10.46 -13.33
C LEU A 179 7.46 9.74 -14.06
N TYR A 180 8.43 9.24 -13.30
CA TYR A 180 9.63 8.63 -13.82
C TYR A 180 9.54 7.10 -13.83
N SER A 181 10.02 6.50 -14.91
CA SER A 181 10.22 5.06 -15.02
C SER A 181 11.70 4.73 -14.92
N TYR A 182 12.06 3.91 -13.94
CA TYR A 182 13.40 3.36 -13.77
C TYR A 182 13.34 2.04 -13.00
N THR A 183 14.39 1.24 -13.13
CA THR A 183 14.55 -0.02 -12.39
C THR A 183 15.46 0.21 -11.20
N SER A 184 14.96 -0.04 -9.99
CA SER A 184 15.81 0.00 -8.79
C SER A 184 16.83 -1.13 -8.81
N CYS A 185 18.09 -0.85 -8.45
CA CYS A 185 19.11 -1.89 -8.30
C CYS A 185 18.78 -2.91 -7.19
N SER A 186 17.90 -2.55 -6.25
CA SER A 186 17.42 -3.45 -5.19
C SER A 186 16.26 -4.35 -5.62
N SER A 187 15.70 -4.15 -6.83
CA SER A 187 14.45 -4.81 -7.24
C SER A 187 14.54 -6.33 -7.20
N SER A 188 15.67 -6.92 -7.63
CA SER A 188 15.88 -8.38 -7.65
C SER A 188 16.05 -9.02 -6.28
N TRP A 189 16.19 -8.21 -5.23
CA TRP A 189 16.31 -8.68 -3.84
C TRP A 189 15.02 -8.49 -3.05
N LEU A 190 14.10 -7.65 -3.56
CA LEU A 190 12.80 -7.36 -2.94
C LEU A 190 11.68 -8.23 -3.53
N TYR A 191 11.81 -8.65 -4.79
CA TYR A 191 10.84 -9.43 -5.55
C TYR A 191 11.49 -10.67 -6.18
#